data_AF-A0A2A3CGD0-F1
#
_entry.id   AF-A0A2A3CGD0-F1
#
_cell.length_a   1.000
_cell.length_b   1.000
_cell.length_c   1.000
_cell.angle_alpha   90.00
_cell.angle_beta   90.00
_cell.angle_gamma   90.00
#
_symmetry.space_group_name_H-M   'P 1'
#
loop_
_entity.id
_entity.type
_entity.pdbx_description
1 polymer ?
#
loop_
_entity_poly.entity_id
_entity_poly.type
_entity_poly.pdbx_seq_one_letter_code
_entity_poly.pdbx_strand_id
1 'polypeptide(L)'
;MLFAKVERKSFDSLPQRIKNTPWVIVLDGTATDASQFSVRARVGATLVTISRVIMNAKAGEYVRNINGNRLDLRTTNLRLQGKRAGDRYSKRHDLALIQETPAE
;
A
#
# COMPACT_ATOMS: atom_id res chain seq x y z
N MET A 1 3.36 -5.15 -21.43
CA MET A 1 4.15 -5.22 -20.17
C MET A 1 3.43 -4.41 -19.11
N LEU A 2 3.18 -4.97 -17.92
CA LEU A 2 2.47 -4.29 -16.82
C LEU A 2 3.48 -3.72 -15.81
N PHE A 3 3.30 -2.45 -15.41
CA PHE A 3 4.15 -1.79 -14.43
C PHE A 3 3.32 -1.13 -13.33
N ALA A 4 3.80 -1.23 -12.09
CA ALA A 4 3.28 -0.45 -10.99
C ALA A 4 3.84 0.98 -11.04
N LYS A 5 2.97 1.99 -10.95
CA LYS A 5 3.37 3.39 -10.85
C LYS A 5 3.56 3.71 -9.37
N VAL A 6 4.73 4.24 -9.00
CA VAL A 6 5.05 4.62 -7.61
C VAL A 6 5.71 6.00 -7.60
N GLU A 7 5.43 6.81 -6.60
CA GLU A 7 6.14 8.07 -6.38
C GLU A 7 7.58 7.77 -5.98
N ARG A 8 8.56 8.50 -6.54
CA ARG A 8 9.99 8.29 -6.23
C ARG A 8 10.27 8.36 -4.73
N LYS A 9 9.76 9.40 -4.05
CA LYS A 9 9.92 9.55 -2.58
C LYS A 9 9.39 8.34 -1.81
N SER A 10 8.22 7.84 -2.21
CA SER A 10 7.57 6.68 -1.60
C SER A 10 8.30 5.37 -1.91
N PHE A 11 8.97 5.27 -3.06
CA PHE A 11 9.85 4.14 -3.38
C PHE A 11 11.14 4.20 -2.57
N ASP A 12 11.78 5.37 -2.49
CA ASP A 12 13.06 5.57 -1.81
C ASP A 12 12.97 5.28 -0.30
N SER A 13 11.82 5.59 0.31
CA SER A 13 11.54 5.32 1.73
C SER A 13 11.24 3.86 2.06
N LEU A 14 11.08 2.98 1.05
CA LEU A 14 10.83 1.57 1.31
C LEU A 14 12.04 0.88 1.97
N PRO A 15 11.82 -0.10 2.86
CA PRO A 15 12.87 -0.94 3.39
C PRO A 15 13.71 -1.57 2.27
N GLN A 16 15.03 -1.64 2.44
CA GLN A 16 15.96 -2.19 1.43
C GLN A 16 15.56 -3.60 0.96
N ARG A 17 15.11 -4.46 1.89
CA ARG A 17 14.61 -5.81 1.59
C ARG A 17 13.39 -5.86 0.66
N ILE A 18 12.65 -4.76 0.53
CA ILE A 18 11.51 -4.63 -0.38
C ILE A 18 11.95 -4.00 -1.71
N LYS A 19 12.82 -2.98 -1.67
CA LYS A 19 13.36 -2.33 -2.87
C LYS A 19 14.17 -3.29 -3.75
N ASN A 20 14.98 -4.13 -3.11
CA ASN A 20 15.91 -5.03 -3.80
C ASN A 20 15.29 -6.39 -4.16
N THR A 21 13.98 -6.55 -3.93
CA THR A 21 13.26 -7.78 -4.24
C THR A 21 12.33 -7.55 -5.44
N PRO A 22 12.20 -8.50 -6.38
CA PRO A 22 11.20 -8.42 -7.43
C PRO A 22 9.78 -8.25 -6.87
N TRP A 23 9.03 -7.32 -7.44
CA TRP A 23 7.61 -7.16 -7.13
C TRP A 23 6.80 -8.02 -8.08
N VAL A 24 5.77 -8.65 -7.53
CA VAL A 24 4.88 -9.56 -8.26
C VAL A 24 3.45 -9.07 -8.15
N ILE A 25 2.68 -9.30 -9.21
CA ILE A 25 1.23 -9.09 -9.20
C ILE A 25 0.60 -10.39 -8.73
N VAL A 26 -0.18 -10.32 -7.66
CA VAL A 26 -0.88 -11.47 -7.07
C VAL A 26 -2.38 -11.26 -7.23
N LEU A 27 -3.06 -12.22 -7.84
CA LEU A 27 -4.53 -12.21 -7.91
C LEU A 27 -5.09 -12.47 -6.50
N ASP A 28 -5.89 -11.53 -6.00
CA ASP A 28 -6.53 -11.61 -4.69
C ASP A 28 -7.87 -12.36 -4.88
N GLY A 29 -7.82 -13.69 -4.83
CA GLY A 29 -8.96 -14.53 -5.17
C GLY A 29 -10.14 -14.42 -4.20
N THR A 30 -11.29 -13.96 -4.70
CA THR A 30 -12.61 -14.53 -4.38
C THR A 30 -13.39 -14.66 -5.70
N ALA A 31 -14.23 -15.70 -5.82
CA ALA A 31 -14.85 -16.15 -7.07
C ALA A 31 -15.74 -15.10 -7.79
N THR A 32 -16.04 -13.97 -7.15
CA THR A 32 -16.96 -12.94 -7.64
C THR A 32 -16.27 -11.74 -8.30
N ASP A 33 -14.96 -11.53 -8.10
CA ASP A 33 -14.23 -10.43 -8.73
C ASP A 33 -12.89 -10.91 -9.32
N ALA A 34 -12.92 -11.46 -10.54
CA ALA A 34 -11.74 -11.93 -11.28
C ALA A 34 -10.69 -10.83 -11.59
N SER A 35 -10.92 -9.60 -11.14
CA SER A 35 -10.07 -8.42 -11.38
C SER A 35 -9.43 -7.85 -10.10
N GLN A 36 -9.61 -8.47 -8.93
CA GLN A 36 -8.88 -8.05 -7.73
C GLN A 36 -7.46 -8.61 -7.75
N PHE A 37 -6.47 -7.72 -7.71
CA PHE A 37 -5.07 -8.07 -7.59
C PHE A 37 -4.33 -7.07 -6.72
N SER A 38 -3.18 -7.48 -6.19
CA SER A 38 -2.30 -6.62 -5.43
C SER A 38 -0.85 -6.76 -5.88
N VAL A 39 -0.10 -5.68 -5.76
CA VAL A 39 1.36 -5.70 -5.95
C VAL A 39 2.00 -6.10 -4.63
N ARG A 40 2.81 -7.16 -4.64
CA ARG A 40 3.45 -7.73 -3.44
C ARG A 40 4.95 -7.94 -3.67
N ALA A 41 5.72 -7.95 -2.60
CA ALA A 41 7.11 -8.41 -2.60
C ALA A 41 7.30 -9.56 -1.62
N ARG A 42 8.22 -10.48 -1.93
CA ARG A 42 8.57 -11.57 -1.03
C ARG A 42 9.62 -11.13 -0.03
N VAL A 43 9.28 -11.07 1.24
CA VAL A 43 10.21 -10.73 2.32
C VAL A 43 10.33 -11.96 3.22
N GLY A 44 11.43 -12.70 3.07
CA GLY A 44 11.62 -14.00 3.70
C GLY A 44 10.58 -15.03 3.22
N ALA A 45 9.85 -15.62 4.16
CA ALA A 45 8.78 -16.59 3.88
C ALA A 45 7.43 -15.95 3.52
N THR A 46 7.29 -14.61 3.62
CA THR A 46 5.98 -13.93 3.55
C THR A 46 5.88 -13.02 2.34
N LEU A 47 4.68 -12.89 1.77
CA LEU A 47 4.35 -11.87 0.77
C LEU A 47 3.77 -10.63 1.44
N VAL A 48 4.44 -9.49 1.29
CA VAL A 48 3.97 -8.20 1.82
C VAL A 48 3.35 -7.36 0.71
N THR A 49 2.20 -6.76 0.97
CA THR A 49 1.51 -5.88 0.01
C THR A 49 2.16 -4.51 -0.03
N ILE A 50 2.64 -4.07 -1.20
CA ILE A 50 3.42 -2.83 -1.35
C ILE A 50 2.62 -1.59 -0.94
N SER A 51 1.35 -1.51 -1.33
CA SER A 51 0.49 -0.36 -0.96
C SER A 51 0.33 -0.21 0.55
N ARG A 52 0.33 -1.32 1.31
CA ARG A 52 0.30 -1.27 2.77
C ARG A 52 1.59 -0.73 3.36
N VAL A 53 2.73 -1.10 2.78
CA VAL A 53 4.05 -0.63 3.21
C VAL A 53 4.19 0.87 2.94
N ILE A 54 3.84 1.31 1.72
CA ILE A 54 3.83 2.74 1.35
C ILE A 54 2.96 3.54 2.32
N MET A 55 1.81 3.01 2.70
CA MET A 55 0.84 3.71 3.56
C MET A 55 1.08 3.56 5.06
N ASN A 56 2.10 2.80 5.46
CA ASN A 56 2.36 2.38 6.84
C ASN A 56 1.11 1.78 7.54
N ALA A 57 0.39 0.90 6.84
CA ALA A 57 -0.88 0.35 7.30
C ALA A 57 -0.71 -0.69 8.42
N LYS A 58 -1.33 -0.42 9.57
CA LYS A 58 -1.35 -1.27 10.78
C LYS A 58 -2.25 -2.49 10.61
N ALA A 59 -2.12 -3.44 11.53
CA ALA A 59 -3.03 -4.58 11.62
C ALA A 59 -4.48 -4.11 11.74
N GLY A 60 -5.40 -4.73 10.99
CA GLY A 60 -6.81 -4.33 10.92
C GLY A 60 -7.11 -3.15 9.98
N GLU A 61 -6.10 -2.40 9.52
CA GLU A 61 -6.27 -1.41 8.45
C GLU A 61 -6.14 -2.06 7.08
N TYR A 62 -6.73 -1.47 6.05
CA TYR A 62 -6.56 -1.84 4.65
C TYR A 62 -6.34 -0.60 3.78
N VAL A 63 -5.69 -0.77 2.64
CA VAL A 63 -5.40 0.33 1.71
C VAL A 63 -6.27 0.18 0.48
N ARG A 64 -7.09 1.19 0.21
CA ARG A 64 -7.93 1.27 -0.97
C ARG A 64 -7.28 2.16 -2.03
N ASN A 65 -7.30 1.70 -3.27
CA ASN A 65 -7.04 2.55 -4.42
C ASN A 65 -8.33 3.27 -4.85
N ILE A 66 -8.31 4.60 -4.90
CA ILE A 66 -9.51 5.40 -5.20
C ILE A 66 -9.72 5.68 -6.68
N ASN A 67 -8.70 5.52 -7.53
CA ASN A 67 -8.82 5.76 -8.96
C ASN A 67 -9.17 4.49 -9.77
N GLY A 68 -9.40 3.37 -9.09
CA GLY A 68 -9.73 2.08 -9.70
C GLY A 68 -8.53 1.32 -10.29
N ASN A 69 -7.37 1.97 -10.48
CA ASN A 69 -6.18 1.36 -11.03
C ASN A 69 -5.25 0.84 -9.92
N ARG A 70 -5.33 -0.44 -9.60
CA ARG A 70 -4.54 -1.09 -8.54
C ARG A 70 -3.03 -1.15 -8.80
N LEU A 71 -2.56 -0.84 -10.00
CA LEU A 71 -1.13 -0.65 -10.31
C LEU A 71 -0.65 0.77 -9.97
N ASP A 72 -1.54 1.72 -9.68
CA ASP A 72 -1.18 3.08 -9.31
C ASP A 72 -0.99 3.20 -7.80
N LEU A 73 0.24 3.01 -7.34
CA LEU A 73 0.64 3.03 -5.94
C LEU A 73 1.06 4.42 -5.45
N ARG A 74 0.80 5.48 -6.23
CA ARG A 74 1.08 6.87 -5.82
C ARG A 74 0.17 7.25 -4.65
N THR A 75 0.71 7.88 -3.61
CA THR A 75 -0.02 8.15 -2.35
C THR A 75 -1.25 9.03 -2.54
N THR A 76 -1.25 9.86 -3.58
CA THR A 76 -2.41 10.64 -4.03
C THR A 76 -3.64 9.76 -4.33
N ASN A 77 -3.44 8.53 -4.83
CA ASN A 77 -4.48 7.58 -5.22
C ASN A 77 -4.78 6.52 -4.17
N LEU A 78 -4.10 6.54 -3.02
CA LEU A 78 -4.29 5.57 -1.95
C LEU A 78 -5.04 6.19 -0.76
N ARG A 79 -5.87 5.39 -0.10
CA ARG A 79 -6.55 5.74 1.16
C ARG A 79 -6.40 4.62 2.16
N LEU A 80 -6.04 4.97 3.38
CA LEU A 80 -5.99 4.06 4.50
C LEU A 80 -7.37 3.98 5.13
N GLN A 81 -7.93 2.79 5.22
CA GLN A 81 -9.24 2.53 5.80
C GLN A 81 -9.08 1.61 7.01
N GLY A 82 -9.80 1.91 8.08
CA GLY A 82 -9.77 1.13 9.31
C GLY A 82 -11.07 1.27 10.07
N LYS A 83 -11.17 0.57 11.20
CA LYS A 83 -12.25 0.74 12.17
C LYS A 83 -11.65 1.21 13.49
N ARG A 84 -12.20 2.28 14.07
CA ARG A 84 -11.85 2.75 15.41
C ARG A 84 -13.14 2.96 16.19
N ALA A 85 -13.26 2.31 17.35
CA ALA A 85 -14.43 2.44 18.24
C ALA A 85 -15.79 2.22 17.55
N GLY A 86 -15.87 1.33 16.55
CA GLY A 86 -17.10 1.05 15.78
C GLY A 86 -17.24 1.86 14.49
N ASP A 87 -16.56 3.01 14.39
CA ASP A 87 -16.63 3.89 13.22
C ASP A 87 -15.57 3.58 12.18
N ARG A 88 -15.97 3.61 10.90
CA ARG A 88 -15.04 3.48 9.76
C ARG A 88 -14.41 4.84 9.49
N TYR A 89 -13.08 4.89 9.38
CA TYR A 89 -12.39 6.08 8.89
C TYR A 89 -11.68 5.81 7.56
N SER A 90 -11.43 6.89 6.81
CA SER A 90 -10.68 6.89 5.56
C SER A 90 -9.71 8.07 5.56
N LYS A 91 -8.40 7.81 5.71
CA LYS A 91 -7.36 8.84 5.78
C LYS A 91 -6.51 8.87 4.50
N ARG A 92 -6.12 10.07 4.06
CA ARG A 92 -5.10 10.29 3.01
C ARG A 92 -3.70 10.26 3.62
N HIS A 93 -2.72 9.71 2.91
CA HIS A 93 -1.37 9.51 3.45
C HIS A 93 -0.50 10.78 3.48
N ASP A 94 -0.78 11.77 2.64
CA ASP A 94 -0.11 13.08 2.70
C ASP A 94 -0.23 13.73 4.08
N LEU A 95 -1.34 13.49 4.80
CA LEU A 95 -1.54 13.92 6.19
C LEU A 95 -0.77 13.09 7.24
N ALA A 96 -0.13 11.97 6.86
CA ALA A 96 0.73 11.19 7.75
C ALA A 96 2.20 11.61 7.65
N LEU A 97 2.65 12.04 6.48
CA LEU A 97 4.02 12.55 6.25
C LEU A 97 4.29 13.94 6.88
N ILE A 98 3.24 14.66 7.30
CA ILE A 98 3.35 15.97 7.97
C ILE A 98 3.58 15.82 9.49
N GLN A 99 3.47 14.61 10.05
CA GLN A 99 3.62 14.37 11.51
C GLN A 99 4.94 13.72 11.94
N GLU A 100 5.93 13.63 11.06
CA GLU A 100 7.32 13.33 11.47
C GLU A 100 8.14 14.61 11.49
N THR A 101 7.78 15.54 12.39
CA THR A 101 8.79 16.43 12.97
C THR A 101 9.55 15.59 14.00
N PRO A 102 10.90 15.54 13.97
CA PRO A 102 11.63 14.79 14.98
C PRO A 102 11.33 15.41 16.35
N ALA A 103 10.97 14.57 17.33
CA ALA A 103 11.09 14.99 18.71
C ALA A 103 12.59 15.09 19.02
N GLU A 104 13.06 16.30 19.36
CA GLU A 104 14.32 16.51 20.08
C GLU A 104 14.34 15.73 21.40
#